data_AF-A0A534C4R0-F1
#
_entry.id   AF-A0A534C4R0-F1
#
_cell.length_a   1.000
_cell.length_b   1.000
_cell.length_c   1.000
_cell.angle_alpha   90.00
_cell.angle_beta   90.00
_cell.angle_gamma   90.00
#
_symmetry.space_group_name_H-M   'P 1'
#
loop_
_entity.id
_entity.type
_entity.pdbx_description
1 polymer ?
#
loop_
_entity_poly.entity_id
_entity_poly.type
_entity_poly.pdbx_seq_one_letter_code
_entity_poly.pdbx_strand_id
1 'polypeptide(L)'
;MTEIFGFPIAVILGQLTLGLVNGSFYAMLSLGLAVIFGLLGVVNFAHGAFYTLGAFAALLGLQWFGVNYWAALVLAPLAVGLLGIAVERLFLRRLYGLDPLYGLLLTF
;
A
#
# COMPACT_ATOMS: atom_id res chain seq x y z
N MET A 1 37.91 -13.99 -8.55
CA MET A 1 37.39 -13.90 -7.17
C MET A 1 36.14 -13.03 -7.12
N THR A 2 35.10 -13.42 -7.85
CA THR A 2 33.82 -12.68 -7.95
C THR A 2 32.61 -13.57 -7.63
N GLU A 3 32.86 -14.80 -7.17
CA GLU A 3 31.85 -15.79 -6.86
C GLU A 3 31.98 -16.24 -5.41
N ILE A 4 30.83 -16.42 -4.77
CA ILE A 4 30.67 -16.92 -3.41
C ILE A 4 29.72 -18.12 -3.50
N PHE A 5 30.09 -19.27 -2.93
CA PHE A 5 29.32 -20.52 -2.99
C PHE A 5 28.94 -21.01 -4.41
N GLY A 6 29.75 -20.67 -5.43
CA GLY A 6 29.47 -21.04 -6.82
C GLY A 6 28.44 -20.16 -7.52
N PHE A 7 28.05 -19.03 -6.89
CA PHE A 7 27.19 -18.02 -7.49
C PHE A 7 27.93 -16.68 -7.61
N PRO A 8 27.72 -15.91 -8.70
CA PRO A 8 28.26 -14.57 -8.81
C PRO A 8 27.76 -13.66 -7.68
N ILE A 9 28.65 -12.84 -7.10
CA ILE A 9 28.33 -11.85 -6.06
C ILE A 9 27.16 -10.95 -6.48
N ALA A 10 27.11 -10.56 -7.76
CA ALA A 10 26.04 -9.71 -8.29
C ALA A 10 24.65 -10.37 -8.14
N VAL A 11 24.55 -11.69 -8.32
CA VAL A 11 23.29 -12.44 -8.16
C VAL A 11 22.87 -12.45 -6.69
N ILE A 12 23.80 -12.75 -5.78
CA ILE A 12 23.54 -12.78 -4.34
C ILE A 12 23.08 -11.41 -3.83
N LEU A 13 23.78 -10.34 -4.22
CA LEU A 13 23.41 -8.97 -3.85
C LEU A 13 22.05 -8.55 -4.45
N GLY A 14 21.77 -8.97 -5.68
CA GLY A 14 20.46 -8.75 -6.31
C GLY A 14 19.33 -9.43 -5.53
N GLN A 15 19.50 -10.69 -5.14
CA GLN A 15 18.51 -11.43 -4.32
C GLN A 15 18.33 -10.82 -2.93
N LEU A 16 19.42 -10.38 -2.30
CA LEU A 16 19.36 -9.70 -1.01
C LEU A 16 18.57 -8.38 -1.12
N THR A 17 18.77 -7.64 -2.20
CA THR A 17 18.02 -6.41 -2.47
C THR A 17 16.55 -6.69 -2.74
N LEU A 18 16.23 -7.73 -3.52
CA LEU A 18 14.83 -8.16 -3.74
C LEU A 18 14.16 -8.58 -2.42
N GLY A 19 14.88 -9.32 -1.57
CA GLY A 19 14.41 -9.71 -0.25
C GLY A 19 14.15 -8.51 0.66
N LEU A 20 15.05 -7.52 0.68
CA LEU A 20 14.87 -6.27 1.42
C LEU A 20 13.69 -5.46 0.90
N VAL A 21 13.58 -5.28 -0.41
CA VAL A 21 12.47 -4.53 -1.01
C VAL A 21 11.12 -5.18 -0.68
N ASN A 22 11.00 -6.49 -0.87
CA ASN A 22 9.76 -7.21 -0.54
C ASN A 22 9.49 -7.22 0.97
N GLY A 23 10.53 -7.38 1.80
CA GLY A 23 10.42 -7.33 3.25
C GLY A 23 9.94 -5.97 3.75
N SER A 24 10.54 -4.88 3.27
CA SER A 24 10.11 -3.51 3.56
C SER A 24 8.70 -3.24 3.08
N PHE A 25 8.33 -3.78 1.91
CA PHE A 25 6.98 -3.68 1.38
C PHE A 25 5.95 -4.35 2.31
N TYR A 26 6.18 -5.60 2.71
CA TYR A 26 5.30 -6.31 3.65
C TYR A 26 5.27 -5.65 5.04
N ALA A 27 6.40 -5.15 5.52
CA ALA A 27 6.48 -4.42 6.78
C ALA A 27 5.65 -3.13 6.74
N MET A 28 5.73 -2.35 5.67
CA MET A 28 4.91 -1.15 5.49
C MET A 28 3.41 -1.47 5.41
N LEU A 29 3.03 -2.51 4.67
CA LEU A 29 1.62 -2.94 4.60
C LEU A 29 1.10 -3.35 5.99
N SER A 30 1.87 -4.15 6.73
CA SER A 30 1.50 -4.57 8.08
C SER A 30 1.40 -3.39 9.05
N LEU A 31 2.34 -2.44 8.96
CA LEU A 31 2.33 -1.23 9.77
C LEU A 31 1.09 -0.37 9.49
N GLY A 32 0.69 -0.21 8.23
CA GLY A 32 -0.51 0.53 7.87
C GLY A 32 -1.76 -0.04 8.52
N LEU A 33 -1.92 -1.37 8.47
CA LEU A 33 -3.02 -2.07 9.12
C LEU A 33 -2.97 -1.92 10.65
N ALA A 34 -1.79 -2.08 11.25
CA ALA A 34 -1.59 -1.94 12.69
C ALA A 34 -1.90 -0.53 13.21
N VAL A 35 -1.56 0.51 12.45
CA VAL A 35 -1.86 1.90 12.79
C VAL A 35 -3.37 2.17 12.73
N ILE A 36 -4.07 1.69 11.69
CA ILE A 36 -5.52 1.86 11.55
C ILE A 36 -6.25 1.19 12.71
N PHE A 37 -5.96 -0.08 12.96
CA PHE A 37 -6.57 -0.82 14.07
C PHE A 37 -6.20 -0.26 15.44
N GLY A 38 -4.92 0.05 15.64
CA GLY A 38 -4.38 0.45 16.94
C GLY A 38 -4.80 1.85 17.38
N LEU A 39 -5.01 2.79 16.45
CA LEU A 39 -5.39 4.16 16.79
C LEU A 39 -6.90 4.42 16.69
N LEU A 40 -7.59 3.83 15.71
CA LEU A 40 -9.00 4.13 15.46
C LEU A 40 -9.94 3.11 16.10
N GLY A 41 -9.46 1.92 16.46
CA GLY A 41 -10.30 0.83 16.99
C GLY A 41 -11.33 0.31 15.99
N VAL A 42 -11.17 0.63 14.70
CA VAL A 42 -12.08 0.25 13.62
C VAL A 42 -11.39 -0.71 12.67
N VAL A 43 -12.10 -1.77 12.30
CA VAL A 43 -11.65 -2.74 11.31
C VAL A 43 -11.94 -2.23 9.91
N ASN A 44 -10.89 -2.00 9.11
CA ASN A 44 -11.00 -1.55 7.71
C ASN A 44 -10.21 -2.48 6.79
N PHE A 45 -10.91 -3.38 6.09
CA PHE A 45 -10.32 -4.29 5.10
C PHE A 45 -10.16 -3.66 3.71
N ALA A 46 -10.72 -2.47 3.47
CA ALA A 46 -10.60 -1.77 2.20
C ALA A 46 -9.16 -1.25 1.99
N HIS A 47 -8.31 -1.28 3.01
CA HIS A 47 -6.89 -0.96 2.91
C HIS A 47 -6.20 -1.65 1.72
N GLY A 48 -6.47 -2.95 1.51
CA GLY A 48 -5.93 -3.70 0.38
C GLY A 48 -6.42 -3.16 -0.97
N ALA A 49 -7.69 -2.74 -1.05
CA ALA A 49 -8.26 -2.13 -2.24
C ALA A 49 -7.68 -0.73 -2.53
N PHE A 50 -7.44 0.10 -1.49
CA PHE A 50 -6.75 1.38 -1.66
C PHE A 50 -5.31 1.20 -2.12
N TYR A 51 -4.62 0.17 -1.60
CA TYR A 51 -3.28 -0.16 -2.04
C TYR A 51 -3.25 -0.53 -3.54
N THR A 52 -4.13 -1.42 -3.99
CA THR A 52 -4.20 -1.80 -5.40
C THR A 52 -4.60 -0.62 -6.29
N LEU A 53 -5.54 0.21 -5.86
CA LEU A 53 -5.90 1.45 -6.56
C LEU A 53 -4.69 2.37 -6.76
N GLY A 54 -3.81 2.51 -5.76
CA GLY A 54 -2.58 3.31 -5.88
C GLY A 54 -1.60 2.72 -6.89
N ALA A 55 -1.41 1.40 -6.86
CA ALA A 55 -0.57 0.71 -7.82
C ALA A 55 -1.09 0.88 -9.27
N PHE A 56 -2.40 0.74 -9.49
CA PHE A 56 -3.02 0.97 -10.79
C PHE A 56 -2.97 2.44 -11.22
N ALA A 57 -3.19 3.38 -10.31
CA ALA A 57 -3.08 4.81 -10.61
C ALA A 57 -1.66 5.17 -11.07
N ALA A 58 -0.63 4.64 -10.41
CA ALA A 58 0.76 4.81 -10.83
C ALA A 58 1.02 4.16 -12.20
N LEU A 59 0.54 2.92 -12.42
CA LEU A 59 0.69 2.20 -13.68
C LEU A 59 0.04 2.94 -14.86
N LEU A 60 -1.20 3.41 -14.69
CA LEU A 60 -1.92 4.18 -15.70
C LEU A 60 -1.22 5.52 -15.96
N GLY A 61 -0.76 6.19 -14.91
CA GLY A 61 0.04 7.42 -15.01
C GLY A 61 1.26 7.22 -15.91
N LEU A 62 2.02 6.16 -15.66
CA LEU A 62 3.24 5.84 -16.39
C LEU A 62 2.97 5.42 -17.84
N GLN A 63 2.02 4.52 -18.06
CA GLN A 63 1.83 3.89 -19.37
C GLN A 63 0.94 4.71 -20.31
N TRP A 64 -0.10 5.37 -19.79
CA TRP A 64 -1.15 5.97 -20.63
C TRP A 64 -1.10 7.50 -20.61
N PHE A 65 -0.75 8.09 -19.48
CA PHE A 65 -0.68 9.56 -19.33
C PHE A 65 0.73 10.13 -19.54
N GLY A 66 1.74 9.28 -19.77
CA GLY A 66 3.13 9.71 -19.98
C GLY A 66 3.76 10.38 -18.76
N VAL A 67 3.21 10.16 -17.57
CA VAL A 67 3.73 10.72 -16.32
C VAL A 67 5.03 10.00 -15.98
N ASN A 68 6.08 10.75 -15.68
CA ASN A 68 7.36 10.14 -15.29
C ASN A 68 7.25 9.44 -13.92
N TYR A 69 8.18 8.52 -13.65
CA TYR A 69 8.19 7.73 -12.42
C TYR A 69 8.14 8.58 -11.14
N TRP A 70 8.94 9.66 -11.09
CA TRP A 70 9.03 10.52 -9.92
C TRP A 70 7.73 11.27 -9.62
N ALA A 71 7.05 11.74 -10.67
CA ALA A 71 5.75 12.37 -10.54
C ALA A 71 4.67 11.33 -10.15
N ALA A 72 4.68 10.14 -10.76
CA ALA A 72 3.75 9.06 -10.41
C ALA A 72 3.88 8.62 -8.95
N LEU A 73 5.11 8.58 -8.43
CA LEU A 73 5.42 8.23 -7.03
C LEU A 73 4.72 9.17 -6.03
N VAL A 74 4.52 10.43 -6.37
CA VAL A 74 3.85 11.43 -5.51
C VAL A 74 2.37 11.54 -5.84
N LEU A 75 2.01 11.55 -7.13
CA LEU A 75 0.63 11.77 -7.56
C LEU A 75 -0.29 10.59 -7.21
N ALA A 76 0.19 9.36 -7.30
CA ALA A 76 -0.61 8.17 -6.99
C ALA A 76 -1.09 8.14 -5.52
N PRO A 77 -0.22 8.25 -4.49
CA PRO A 77 -0.68 8.28 -3.11
C PRO A 77 -1.53 9.51 -2.78
N LEU A 78 -1.29 10.66 -3.42
CA LEU A 78 -2.16 11.84 -3.26
C LEU A 78 -3.57 11.59 -3.81
N ALA A 79 -3.68 11.05 -5.02
CA ALA A 79 -4.98 10.73 -5.63
C ALA A 79 -5.75 9.70 -4.79
N VAL A 80 -5.09 8.63 -4.35
CA VAL A 80 -5.70 7.62 -3.47
C VAL A 80 -6.03 8.20 -2.10
N GLY A 81 -5.18 9.05 -1.53
CA GLY A 81 -5.43 9.72 -0.26
C GLY A 81 -6.69 10.61 -0.32
N LEU A 82 -6.89 11.34 -1.42
CA LEU A 82 -8.10 12.12 -1.64
C LEU A 82 -9.35 11.24 -1.73
N LEU A 83 -9.26 10.11 -2.44
CA LEU A 83 -10.35 9.12 -2.48
C LEU A 83 -10.60 8.53 -1.08
N GLY A 84 -9.56 8.22 -0.33
CA GLY A 84 -9.64 7.74 1.05
C GLY A 84 -10.35 8.74 1.95
N ILE A 85 -10.05 10.03 1.85
CA ILE A 85 -10.76 11.09 2.58
C ILE A 85 -12.24 11.14 2.20
N ALA A 86 -12.57 10.99 0.92
CA ALA A 86 -13.95 10.94 0.48
C ALA A 86 -14.69 9.73 1.08
N VAL A 87 -14.08 8.54 1.03
CA VAL A 87 -14.66 7.31 1.59
C VAL A 87 -14.79 7.40 3.11
N GLU A 88 -13.80 7.95 3.80
CA GLU A 88 -13.81 8.20 5.23
C GLU A 88 -15.00 9.08 5.61
N ARG A 89 -15.16 10.22 4.94
CA ARG A 89 -16.24 11.18 5.26
C ARG A 89 -17.62 10.67 4.90
N LEU A 90 -17.76 9.92 3.81
CA LEU A 90 -19.05 9.47 3.30
C LEU A 90 -19.51 8.15 3.92
N PHE A 91 -18.61 7.27 4.32
CA PHE A 91 -18.98 5.94 4.79
C PHE A 91 -18.45 5.67 6.19
N LEU A 92 -17.13 5.61 6.37
CA LEU A 92 -16.52 5.12 7.62
C LEU A 92 -16.86 5.98 8.84
N ARG A 93 -16.85 7.31 8.70
CA ARG A 93 -17.17 8.22 9.80
C ARG A 93 -18.60 8.06 10.32
N ARG A 94 -19.54 7.55 9.50
CA ARG A 94 -20.92 7.26 9.92
C ARG A 94 -21.03 6.00 10.76
N LEU A 95 -20.04 5.12 10.68
CA LEU A 95 -19.96 3.86 11.42
C LEU A 95 -19.18 4.00 12.73
N TYR A 96 -18.55 5.15 12.95
CA TYR A 96 -17.85 5.42 14.21
C TYR A 96 -18.84 5.44 15.37
N GLY A 97 -18.53 4.64 16.40
CA GLY A 97 -19.38 4.46 17.58
C GLY A 97 -20.40 3.31 17.46
N LEU A 98 -20.51 2.66 16.30
CA LEU A 98 -21.25 1.41 16.15
C LEU A 98 -20.34 0.21 16.42
N ASP A 99 -20.94 -0.98 16.49
CA ASP A 99 -20.18 -2.23 16.63
C ASP A 99 -19.14 -2.37 15.49
N PRO A 100 -17.86 -2.67 15.79
CA PRO A 100 -16.80 -2.85 14.78
C PRO A 100 -17.17 -3.80 13.62
N LEU A 101 -18.10 -4.72 13.84
CA LEU A 101 -18.60 -5.66 12.83
C LEU A 101 -19.20 -4.94 11.60
N TYR A 102 -19.83 -3.77 11.79
CA TYR A 102 -20.37 -2.99 10.67
C TYR A 102 -19.28 -2.34 9.81
N GLY A 103 -18.16 -1.93 10.41
CA GLY A 103 -16.99 -1.43 9.67
C GLY A 103 -16.35 -2.53 8.82
N LEU A 104 -16.30 -3.74 9.36
CA LEU A 104 -15.83 -4.93 8.66
C LEU A 104 -16.73 -5.28 7.45
N LEU A 105 -18.05 -5.28 7.62
CA LEU A 105 -19.01 -5.54 6.54
C LEU A 105 -18.97 -4.51 5.40
N LEU A 106 -18.72 -3.23 5.71
CA LEU A 106 -18.61 -2.19 4.68
C LEU A 106 -17.32 -2.33 3.85
N THR A 107 -16.26 -2.85 4.46
CA THR A 107 -14.90 -2.77 3.91
C THR A 107 -14.36 -4.09 3.35
N PHE A 108 -15.18 -5.14 3.32
CA PHE A 108 -14.88 -6.47 2.79
C PHE A 108 -15.71 -6.76 1.53
#